data_AF-A0AAV5PQ35-F1
#
_entry.id   AF-A0AAV5PQ35-F1
#
_cell.length_a   1.000
_cell.length_b   1.000
_cell.length_c   1.000
_cell.angle_alpha   90.00
_cell.angle_beta   90.00
_cell.angle_gamma   90.00
#
_symmetry.space_group_name_H-M   'P 1'
#
loop_
_entity.id
_entity.type
_entity.pdbx_description
1 polymer ?
#
loop_
_entity_poly.entity_id
_entity_poly.type
_entity_poly.pdbx_seq_one_letter_code
_entity_poly.pdbx_strand_id
1 'polypeptide(L)'
;MVNQVDNSIDQMGEQIGQGIDDAAKDITSGLKKTGEKTGDFGENWRDYLTPNNAEKFVSVALLFPLFMTVVLWLLTRVSGWVYGQYFLPLYDFFFAIFQIAIFLVKALFLIGSGLGVAAAGYVLYKNESKRTVWGWLTGAATVLSFLGCLGINQSYPYNGLTQTFKILGWVAVVWGIDTCSRVLLQKLGIDVEPIISRDLAAYRDFYQTYRAKHEAEEKAEKEEIAKAQNGQAGPVSYFDGTGAGLFGTYLLYALLTIITCGFAAPWLNCAIQRWRTKHMVVDGKRVTFNGTGASLLGHWILWEFLTVITCGLFAFFIPVGLQKWNMNHTYYEGEKGAEDSRFDGNTFQYIGYNIMQFLLLVVAFGLAYPWTHKMILRWQTKHQLINNDRLIYDGTALGMLVRALVVILTLVIPFAFLASPWAYCWLWRYQYSHTHVDHSSAE
;
A
#
# COMPACT_ATOMS: atom_id res chain seq x y z
N MET A 1 -31.97 20.51 35.38
CA MET A 1 -31.68 19.48 34.35
C MET A 1 -30.90 20.07 33.19
N VAL A 2 -31.36 21.15 32.54
CA VAL A 2 -30.63 21.82 31.43
C VAL A 2 -29.20 22.23 31.81
N ASN A 3 -28.99 22.98 32.90
CA ASN A 3 -27.64 23.36 33.37
C ASN A 3 -26.72 22.19 33.75
N GLN A 4 -27.30 21.01 34.01
CA GLN A 4 -26.53 19.81 34.36
C GLN A 4 -26.10 19.05 33.09
N VAL A 5 -26.89 19.16 32.03
CA VAL A 5 -26.58 18.63 30.69
C VAL A 5 -25.52 19.52 30.02
N ASP A 6 -25.66 20.85 30.08
CA ASP A 6 -24.68 21.77 29.48
C ASP A 6 -23.29 21.63 30.13
N ASN A 7 -23.22 21.59 31.46
CA ASN A 7 -21.96 21.34 32.17
C ASN A 7 -21.35 19.96 31.84
N SER A 8 -22.18 18.95 31.56
CA SER A 8 -21.67 17.63 31.17
C SER A 8 -21.15 17.60 29.73
N ILE A 9 -21.75 18.39 28.83
CA ILE A 9 -21.31 18.56 27.45
C ILE A 9 -19.98 19.33 27.41
N ASP A 10 -19.84 20.39 28.22
CA ASP A 10 -18.60 21.15 28.32
C ASP A 10 -17.46 20.31 28.90
N GLN A 11 -17.72 19.52 29.94
CA GLN A 11 -16.74 18.59 30.51
C GLN A 11 -16.35 17.48 29.53
N MET A 12 -17.29 16.98 28.72
CA MET A 12 -16.99 16.02 27.66
C MET A 12 -16.15 16.67 26.54
N GLY A 13 -16.44 17.91 26.18
CA GLY A 13 -15.66 18.68 25.20
C GLY A 13 -14.22 18.91 25.65
N GLU A 14 -14.00 19.27 26.92
CA GLU A 14 -12.66 19.42 27.50
C GLU A 14 -11.89 18.09 27.56
N GLN A 15 -12.55 16.99 27.94
CA GLN A 15 -11.90 15.67 27.98
C GLN A 15 -11.51 15.16 26.59
N ILE A 16 -12.35 15.42 25.58
CA ILE A 16 -12.04 15.09 24.18
C ILE A 16 -10.89 15.97 23.67
N GLY A 17 -10.90 17.28 23.97
CA GLY A 17 -9.83 18.20 23.60
C GLY A 17 -8.49 17.81 24.22
N GLN A 18 -8.47 17.44 25.51
CA GLN A 18 -7.27 16.96 26.20
C GLN A 18 -6.75 15.63 25.61
N GLY A 19 -7.65 14.70 25.26
CA GLY A 19 -7.28 13.44 24.62
C GLY A 19 -6.63 13.63 23.24
N ILE A 20 -7.12 14.60 22.47
CA ILE A 20 -6.56 14.96 21.15
C ILE A 20 -5.18 15.61 21.32
N ASP A 21 -5.01 16.53 22.27
CA ASP A 21 -3.75 17.20 22.54
C ASP A 21 -2.67 16.24 23.05
N ASP A 22 -3.04 15.29 23.91
CA ASP A 22 -2.12 14.28 24.42
C ASP A 22 -1.72 13.28 23.33
N ALA A 23 -2.64 12.87 22.45
CA ALA A 23 -2.32 12.05 21.29
C ALA A 23 -1.39 12.78 20.31
N ALA A 24 -1.64 14.07 20.06
CA ALA A 24 -0.78 14.90 19.20
C ALA A 24 0.63 15.04 19.78
N LYS A 25 0.75 15.25 21.09
CA LYS A 25 2.05 15.27 21.80
C LYS A 25 2.77 13.94 21.72
N ASP A 26 2.06 12.82 21.87
CA ASP A 26 2.67 11.50 21.84
C ASP A 26 3.20 11.15 20.44
N ILE A 27 2.43 11.47 19.39
CA ILE A 27 2.85 11.37 17.98
C ILE A 27 4.08 12.25 17.70
N THR A 28 4.06 13.51 18.16
CA THR A 28 5.18 14.45 17.96
C THR A 28 6.43 13.98 18.70
N SER A 29 6.28 13.46 19.90
CA SER A 29 7.38 12.86 20.67
C SER A 29 7.94 11.60 20.00
N GLY A 30 7.07 10.78 19.40
CA GLY A 30 7.43 9.60 18.64
C GLY A 30 8.21 9.94 17.38
N LEU A 31 7.76 10.96 16.63
CA LEU A 31 8.46 11.47 15.45
C LEU A 31 9.83 12.05 15.82
N LYS A 32 9.90 12.79 16.94
CA LYS A 32 11.16 13.34 17.45
C LYS A 32 12.14 12.25 17.88
N LYS A 33 11.68 11.25 18.64
CA LYS A 33 12.47 10.05 19.00
C LYS A 33 12.93 9.26 17.77
N THR A 34 12.08 9.19 16.74
CA THR A 34 12.43 8.49 15.49
C THR A 34 13.50 9.27 14.73
N GLY A 35 13.35 10.60 14.62
CA GLY A 35 14.34 11.51 14.05
C GLY A 35 15.68 11.45 14.78
N GLU A 36 15.66 11.52 16.11
CA GLU A 36 16.84 11.37 16.98
C GLU A 36 17.52 10.02 16.78
N LYS A 37 16.77 8.90 16.71
CA LYS A 37 17.34 7.57 16.42
C LYS A 37 17.99 7.47 15.04
N THR A 38 17.42 8.10 14.01
CA THR A 38 18.04 8.16 12.67
C THR A 38 19.29 9.02 12.63
N GLY A 39 19.31 10.14 13.38
CA GLY A 39 20.50 10.98 13.53
C GLY A 39 21.62 10.28 14.30
N ASP A 40 21.28 9.65 15.42
CA ASP A 40 22.18 8.85 16.26
C ASP A 40 22.77 7.65 15.51
N PHE A 41 21.98 6.96 14.67
CA PHE A 41 22.50 5.89 13.81
C PHE A 41 23.59 6.38 12.86
N GLY A 42 23.46 7.58 12.29
CA GLY A 42 24.46 8.15 11.37
C GLY A 42 25.82 8.39 12.04
N GLU A 43 25.82 8.86 13.28
CA GLU A 43 27.03 9.14 14.05
C GLU A 43 27.63 7.87 14.69
N ASN A 44 26.79 6.96 15.18
CA ASN A 44 27.19 5.80 16.00
C ASN A 44 26.92 4.43 15.35
N TRP A 45 26.83 4.35 14.02
CA TRP A 45 26.49 3.10 13.29
C TRP A 45 27.35 1.88 13.68
N ARG A 46 28.60 2.10 14.12
CA ARG A 46 29.52 1.04 14.57
C ARG A 46 29.03 0.33 15.84
N ASP A 47 28.35 1.05 16.73
CA ASP A 47 27.81 0.49 17.97
C ASP A 47 26.66 -0.49 17.71
N TYR A 48 26.04 -0.40 16.52
CA TYR A 48 25.03 -1.33 16.07
C TYR A 48 25.62 -2.64 15.52
N LEU A 49 26.93 -2.74 15.25
CA LEU A 49 27.62 -3.97 14.82
C LEU A 49 27.87 -4.94 15.99
N THR A 50 26.86 -5.17 16.82
CA THR A 50 26.92 -6.16 17.89
C THR A 50 26.67 -7.55 17.36
N PRO A 51 27.22 -8.62 17.99
CA PRO A 51 26.91 -10.00 17.62
C PRO A 51 25.41 -10.30 17.61
N ASN A 52 24.64 -9.72 18.54
CA ASN A 52 23.19 -9.90 18.62
C ASN A 52 22.45 -9.29 17.41
N ASN A 53 22.87 -8.10 16.95
CA ASN A 53 22.30 -7.51 15.74
C ASN A 53 22.75 -8.24 14.48
N ALA A 54 23.97 -8.77 14.46
CA ALA A 54 24.46 -9.62 13.39
C ALA A 54 23.64 -10.93 13.30
N GLU A 55 23.26 -11.56 14.43
CA GLU A 55 22.36 -12.72 14.44
C GLU A 55 20.98 -12.40 13.85
N LYS A 56 20.41 -11.25 14.21
CA LYS A 56 19.15 -10.79 13.59
C LYS A 56 19.30 -10.58 12.09
N PHE A 57 20.38 -9.96 11.64
CA PHE A 57 20.65 -9.76 10.23
C PHE A 57 20.83 -11.09 9.48
N VAL A 58 21.54 -12.07 10.07
CA VAL A 58 21.68 -13.43 9.52
C VAL A 58 20.32 -14.06 9.28
N SER A 59 19.40 -13.96 10.25
CA SER A 59 18.05 -14.53 10.10
C SER A 59 17.31 -13.94 8.90
N VAL A 60 17.42 -12.63 8.67
CA VAL A 60 16.77 -11.93 7.55
C VAL A 60 17.50 -12.20 6.23
N ALA A 61 18.83 -12.28 6.23
CA ALA A 61 19.64 -12.54 5.04
C ALA A 61 19.36 -13.92 4.41
N LEU A 62 18.91 -14.90 5.20
CA LEU A 62 18.46 -16.20 4.69
C LEU A 62 17.20 -16.10 3.81
N LEU A 63 16.39 -15.05 3.99
CA LEU A 63 15.18 -14.81 3.20
C LEU A 63 15.43 -13.95 1.94
N PHE A 64 16.65 -13.50 1.70
CA PHE A 64 16.98 -12.65 0.56
C PHE A 64 16.68 -13.26 -0.82
N PRO A 65 16.83 -14.57 -1.08
CA PRO A 65 16.42 -15.16 -2.35
C PRO A 65 14.92 -14.99 -2.62
N LEU A 66 14.08 -15.12 -1.58
CA LEU A 66 12.65 -14.87 -1.66
C LEU A 66 12.37 -13.39 -1.93
N PHE A 67 12.93 -12.48 -1.11
CA PHE A 67 12.71 -11.05 -1.26
C PHE A 67 13.18 -10.53 -2.63
N MET A 68 14.37 -10.93 -3.07
CA MET A 68 14.92 -10.61 -4.38
C MET A 68 13.98 -11.08 -5.49
N THR A 69 13.47 -12.32 -5.41
CA THR A 69 12.52 -12.86 -6.39
C THR A 69 11.23 -12.04 -6.44
N VAL A 70 10.64 -11.71 -5.28
CA VAL A 70 9.40 -10.93 -5.20
C VAL A 70 9.60 -9.51 -5.72
N VAL A 71 10.67 -8.82 -5.31
CA VAL A 71 10.96 -7.44 -5.72
C VAL A 71 11.23 -7.36 -7.22
N LEU A 72 12.05 -8.27 -7.77
CA LEU A 72 12.31 -8.30 -9.21
C LEU A 72 11.07 -8.65 -10.01
N TRP A 73 10.23 -9.54 -9.50
CA TRP A 73 8.94 -9.85 -10.11
C TRP A 73 8.01 -8.63 -10.11
N LEU A 74 7.92 -7.90 -9.00
CA LEU A 74 7.12 -6.67 -8.91
C LEU A 74 7.63 -5.60 -9.87
N LEU A 75 8.95 -5.35 -9.92
CA LEU A 75 9.54 -4.36 -10.82
C LEU A 75 9.30 -4.71 -12.29
N THR A 76 9.46 -5.98 -12.67
CA THR A 76 9.21 -6.42 -14.05
C THR A 76 7.72 -6.31 -14.41
N ARG A 77 6.80 -6.57 -13.48
CA ARG A 77 5.35 -6.41 -13.70
C ARG A 77 4.91 -4.95 -13.75
N VAL A 78 5.41 -4.10 -12.86
CA VAL A 78 5.18 -2.65 -12.90
C VAL A 78 5.71 -2.09 -14.21
N SER A 79 6.91 -2.49 -14.65
CA SER A 79 7.43 -2.13 -15.96
C SER A 79 6.46 -2.54 -17.07
N GLY A 80 5.98 -3.80 -17.06
CA GLY A 80 4.96 -4.32 -17.97
C GLY A 80 3.65 -3.54 -17.99
N TRP A 81 3.15 -3.11 -16.84
CA TRP A 81 1.91 -2.34 -16.72
C TRP A 81 2.08 -0.89 -17.22
N VAL A 82 3.21 -0.26 -16.90
CA VAL A 82 3.59 1.05 -17.45
C VAL A 82 3.70 1.00 -18.98
N TYR A 83 4.18 -0.12 -19.55
CA TYR A 83 4.19 -0.32 -21.01
C TYR A 83 2.79 -0.56 -21.60
N GLY A 84 1.85 -1.10 -20.81
CA GLY A 84 0.51 -1.50 -21.26
C GLY A 84 -0.52 -0.37 -21.29
N GLN A 85 -0.25 0.77 -20.67
CA GLN A 85 -1.15 1.94 -20.66
C GLN A 85 -0.41 3.22 -21.05
N TYR A 86 -0.69 3.69 -22.27
CA TYR A 86 -0.55 5.09 -22.73
C TYR A 86 0.86 5.71 -22.91
N PHE A 87 1.97 4.97 -22.83
CA PHE A 87 3.32 5.54 -23.06
C PHE A 87 4.05 4.94 -24.27
N LEU A 88 3.53 5.19 -25.48
CA LEU A 88 4.24 4.86 -26.72
C LEU A 88 5.51 5.70 -26.99
N PRO A 89 5.57 7.04 -26.75
CA PRO A 89 6.72 7.84 -27.21
C PRO A 89 7.94 7.84 -26.27
N LEU A 90 7.82 7.31 -25.05
CA LEU A 90 8.92 7.25 -24.06
C LEU A 90 9.26 5.81 -23.64
N TYR A 91 8.80 4.82 -24.41
CA TYR A 91 8.96 3.40 -24.10
C TYR A 91 10.43 3.03 -23.81
N ASP A 92 11.35 3.39 -24.72
CA ASP A 92 12.77 3.06 -24.59
C ASP A 92 13.43 3.74 -23.38
N PHE A 93 13.01 4.98 -23.08
CA PHE A 93 13.51 5.73 -21.93
C PHE A 93 13.11 5.06 -20.62
N PHE A 94 11.82 4.73 -20.45
CA PHE A 94 11.34 4.04 -19.26
C PHE A 94 11.91 2.62 -19.16
N PHE A 95 12.05 1.93 -20.28
CA PHE A 95 12.69 0.61 -20.34
C PHE A 95 14.12 0.66 -19.81
N ALA A 96 14.93 1.63 -20.25
CA ALA A 96 16.28 1.81 -19.75
C ALA A 96 16.33 2.05 -18.23
N ILE A 97 15.44 2.90 -17.71
CA ILE A 97 15.35 3.15 -16.26
C ILE A 97 15.01 1.88 -15.49
N PHE A 98 14.02 1.10 -15.94
CA PHE A 98 13.64 -0.16 -15.28
C PHE A 98 14.77 -1.19 -15.32
N GLN A 99 15.55 -1.26 -16.41
CA GLN A 99 16.72 -2.15 -16.48
C GLN A 99 17.80 -1.74 -15.48
N ILE A 100 18.07 -0.44 -15.34
CA ILE A 100 19.00 0.08 -14.32
C ILE A 100 18.50 -0.27 -12.93
N ALA A 101 17.21 -0.06 -12.64
CA ALA A 101 16.62 -0.40 -11.36
C ALA A 101 16.72 -1.89 -11.04
N ILE A 102 16.42 -2.77 -12.00
CA ILE A 102 16.58 -4.23 -11.88
C ILE A 102 18.04 -4.60 -11.58
N PHE A 103 19.00 -3.98 -12.28
CA PHE A 103 20.42 -4.19 -12.04
C PHE A 103 20.83 -3.78 -10.62
N LEU A 104 20.39 -2.60 -10.16
CA LEU A 104 20.68 -2.11 -8.81
C LEU A 104 20.08 -3.00 -7.72
N VAL A 105 18.83 -3.45 -7.88
CA VAL A 105 18.22 -4.43 -6.96
C VAL A 105 19.03 -5.70 -6.88
N LYS A 106 19.44 -6.23 -8.04
CA LYS A 106 20.24 -7.45 -8.10
C LYS A 106 21.56 -7.29 -7.36
N ALA A 107 22.26 -6.18 -7.59
CA ALA A 107 23.49 -5.86 -6.89
C ALA A 107 23.27 -5.72 -5.37
N LEU A 108 22.21 -5.03 -4.95
CA LEU A 108 21.89 -4.80 -3.53
C LEU A 108 21.61 -6.11 -2.78
N PHE A 109 20.78 -6.99 -3.32
CA PHE A 109 20.51 -8.29 -2.69
C PHE A 109 21.73 -9.22 -2.70
N LEU A 110 22.57 -9.13 -3.73
CA LEU A 110 23.82 -9.88 -3.77
C LEU A 110 24.82 -9.41 -2.71
N ILE A 111 25.01 -8.09 -2.58
CA ILE A 111 25.86 -7.50 -1.53
C ILE A 111 25.28 -7.85 -0.15
N GLY A 112 23.97 -7.67 0.04
CA GLY A 112 23.30 -7.97 1.29
C GLY A 112 23.46 -9.44 1.71
N SER A 113 23.30 -10.39 0.78
CA SER A 113 23.48 -11.81 1.09
C SER A 113 24.94 -12.14 1.40
N GLY A 114 25.90 -11.50 0.73
CA GLY A 114 27.32 -11.59 1.06
C GLY A 114 27.65 -11.04 2.46
N LEU A 115 27.06 -9.90 2.83
CA LEU A 115 27.13 -9.37 4.20
C LEU A 115 26.52 -10.34 5.20
N GLY A 116 25.46 -11.08 4.82
CA GLY A 116 24.85 -12.11 5.66
C GLY A 116 25.83 -13.23 6.00
N VAL A 117 26.61 -13.69 5.01
CA VAL A 117 27.69 -14.67 5.20
C VAL A 117 28.77 -14.11 6.13
N ALA A 118 29.20 -12.87 5.91
CA ALA A 118 30.19 -12.22 6.76
C ALA A 118 29.70 -12.06 8.21
N ALA A 119 28.42 -11.71 8.40
CA ALA A 119 27.79 -11.59 9.71
C ALA A 119 27.73 -12.93 10.45
N ALA A 120 27.36 -14.02 9.76
CA ALA A 120 27.39 -15.36 10.34
C ALA A 120 28.81 -15.77 10.76
N GLY A 121 29.79 -15.52 9.89
CA GLY A 121 31.21 -15.75 10.21
C GLY A 121 31.68 -14.94 11.41
N TYR A 122 31.29 -13.67 11.50
CA TYR A 122 31.62 -12.79 12.63
C TYR A 122 31.04 -13.29 13.95
N VAL A 123 29.77 -13.72 13.97
CA VAL A 123 29.11 -14.27 15.16
C VAL A 123 29.83 -15.54 15.64
N LEU A 124 30.10 -16.48 14.72
CA LEU A 124 30.76 -17.75 15.04
C LEU A 124 32.22 -17.56 15.46
N TYR A 125 32.90 -16.58 14.90
CA TYR A 125 34.27 -16.24 15.28
C TYR A 125 34.32 -15.63 16.68
N LYS A 126 33.47 -14.65 16.98
CA LYS A 126 33.51 -13.87 18.22
C LYS A 126 32.89 -14.60 19.43
N ASN A 127 31.93 -15.50 19.20
CA ASN A 127 31.25 -16.22 20.28
C ASN A 127 31.53 -17.74 20.20
N GLU A 128 32.40 -18.24 21.07
CA GLU A 128 32.75 -19.67 21.08
C GLU A 128 31.55 -20.56 21.43
N SER A 129 30.65 -20.09 22.30
CA SER A 129 29.42 -20.79 22.67
C SER A 129 28.47 -21.00 21.49
N LYS A 130 28.59 -20.19 20.42
CA LYS A 130 27.76 -20.29 19.22
C LYS A 130 28.29 -21.27 18.19
N ARG A 131 29.49 -21.84 18.39
CA ARG A 131 30.13 -22.82 17.48
C ARG A 131 29.54 -24.22 17.61
N THR A 132 28.21 -24.32 17.66
CA THR A 132 27.47 -25.59 17.67
C THR A 132 27.27 -26.10 16.25
N VAL A 133 26.87 -27.37 16.09
CA VAL A 133 26.48 -27.93 14.78
C VAL A 133 25.43 -27.05 14.11
N TRP A 134 24.44 -26.57 14.87
CA TRP A 134 23.36 -25.72 14.39
C TRP A 134 23.82 -24.30 14.03
N GLY A 135 24.79 -23.74 14.77
CA GLY A 135 25.42 -22.47 14.43
C GLY A 135 26.15 -22.55 13.08
N TRP A 136 26.92 -23.61 12.86
CA TRP A 136 27.60 -23.85 11.58
C TRP A 136 26.64 -24.17 10.43
N LEU A 137 25.58 -24.94 10.66
CA LEU A 137 24.54 -25.20 9.65
C LEU A 137 23.82 -23.91 9.24
N THR A 138 23.53 -23.02 10.19
CA THR A 138 22.94 -21.70 9.89
C THR A 138 23.92 -20.83 9.11
N GLY A 139 25.22 -20.87 9.47
CA GLY A 139 26.28 -20.25 8.66
C GLY A 139 26.32 -20.80 7.23
N ALA A 140 26.28 -22.12 7.04
CA ALA A 140 26.23 -22.75 5.71
C ALA A 140 24.98 -22.35 4.93
N ALA A 141 23.81 -22.24 5.59
CA ALA A 141 22.58 -21.77 4.96
C ALA A 141 22.70 -20.33 4.44
N THR A 142 23.48 -19.44 5.08
CA THR A 142 23.73 -18.09 4.52
C THR A 142 24.54 -18.14 3.23
N VAL A 143 25.46 -19.10 3.09
CA VAL A 143 26.20 -19.33 1.83
C VAL A 143 25.24 -19.81 0.75
N LEU A 144 24.30 -20.71 1.08
CA LEU A 144 23.26 -21.15 0.15
C LEU A 144 22.36 -19.98 -0.28
N SER A 145 22.01 -19.06 0.63
CA SER A 145 21.27 -17.83 0.31
C SER A 145 22.03 -16.95 -0.69
N PHE A 146 23.34 -16.76 -0.47
CA PHE A 146 24.20 -16.02 -1.40
C PHE A 146 24.27 -16.67 -2.79
N LEU A 147 24.46 -18.00 -2.85
CA LEU A 147 24.41 -18.75 -4.11
C LEU A 147 23.05 -18.61 -4.79
N GLY A 148 21.96 -18.64 -4.03
CA GLY A 148 20.61 -18.37 -4.51
C GLY A 148 20.47 -17.01 -5.17
N CYS A 149 20.94 -15.95 -4.50
CA CYS A 149 20.94 -14.59 -5.05
C CYS A 149 21.81 -14.49 -6.32
N LEU A 150 22.97 -15.16 -6.36
CA LEU A 150 23.80 -15.28 -7.57
C LEU A 150 23.04 -15.95 -8.71
N GLY A 151 22.31 -17.03 -8.44
CA GLY A 151 21.50 -17.74 -9.44
C GLY A 151 20.35 -16.90 -10.00
N ILE A 152 19.71 -16.05 -9.17
CA ILE A 152 18.66 -15.11 -9.60
C ILE A 152 19.23 -13.93 -10.39
N ASN A 153 20.48 -13.53 -10.10
CA ASN A 153 21.14 -12.41 -10.77
C ASN A 153 21.40 -12.69 -12.27
N GLN A 154 21.68 -13.94 -12.65
CA GLN A 154 22.05 -14.28 -14.03
C GLN A 154 20.91 -14.12 -15.04
N SER A 155 21.24 -13.55 -16.21
CA SER A 155 20.28 -13.25 -17.29
C SER A 155 19.85 -14.47 -18.12
N TYR A 156 20.54 -15.61 -18.01
CA TYR A 156 20.24 -16.83 -18.77
C TYR A 156 19.53 -17.86 -17.87
N PRO A 157 18.18 -17.88 -17.86
CA PRO A 157 17.42 -18.65 -16.87
C PRO A 157 17.44 -20.17 -17.09
N TYR A 158 18.02 -20.69 -18.18
CA TYR A 158 17.90 -22.11 -18.57
C TYR A 158 19.20 -22.92 -18.47
N ASN A 159 20.28 -22.38 -17.90
CA ASN A 159 21.47 -23.20 -17.65
C ASN A 159 21.24 -24.08 -16.39
N GLY A 160 21.80 -25.29 -16.36
CA GLY A 160 21.61 -26.21 -15.22
C GLY A 160 22.15 -25.64 -13.90
N LEU A 161 23.24 -24.87 -13.95
CA LEU A 161 23.90 -24.30 -12.78
C LEU A 161 23.05 -23.23 -12.06
N THR A 162 22.38 -22.34 -12.81
CA THR A 162 21.49 -21.30 -12.24
C THR A 162 20.26 -21.90 -11.61
N GLN A 163 19.72 -22.97 -12.21
CA GLN A 163 18.58 -23.68 -11.63
C GLN A 163 18.97 -24.32 -10.30
N THR A 164 20.13 -24.98 -10.24
CA THR A 164 20.68 -25.50 -8.99
C THR A 164 20.85 -24.40 -7.95
N PHE A 165 21.44 -23.26 -8.30
CA PHE A 165 21.62 -22.14 -7.37
C PHE A 165 20.29 -21.58 -6.86
N LYS A 166 19.27 -21.44 -7.71
CA LYS A 166 17.92 -21.03 -7.29
C LYS A 166 17.32 -22.03 -6.29
N ILE A 167 17.48 -23.33 -6.53
CA ILE A 167 17.00 -24.38 -5.62
C ILE A 167 17.72 -24.27 -4.25
N LEU A 168 19.03 -24.08 -4.24
CA LEU A 168 19.79 -23.85 -3.00
C LEU A 168 19.31 -22.60 -2.25
N GLY A 169 18.98 -21.53 -2.98
CA GLY A 169 18.35 -20.33 -2.41
C GLY A 169 17.02 -20.64 -1.73
N TRP A 170 16.17 -21.48 -2.32
CA TRP A 170 14.92 -21.91 -1.69
C TRP A 170 15.12 -22.78 -0.46
N VAL A 171 16.14 -23.64 -0.44
CA VAL A 171 16.53 -24.39 0.77
C VAL A 171 16.95 -23.43 1.89
N ALA A 172 17.72 -22.38 1.57
CA ALA A 172 18.08 -21.35 2.52
C ALA A 172 16.86 -20.57 3.03
N VAL A 173 15.87 -20.30 2.19
CA VAL A 173 14.62 -19.65 2.61
C VAL A 173 13.86 -20.51 3.62
N VAL A 174 13.76 -21.83 3.40
CA VAL A 174 13.13 -22.75 4.36
C VAL A 174 13.84 -22.69 5.72
N TRP A 175 15.17 -22.73 5.70
CA TRP A 175 15.98 -22.57 6.92
C TRP A 175 15.81 -21.19 7.57
N GLY A 176 15.65 -20.15 6.74
CA GLY A 176 15.44 -18.76 7.16
C GLY A 176 14.12 -18.56 7.88
N ILE A 177 13.05 -19.24 7.46
CA ILE A 177 11.75 -19.17 8.15
C ILE A 177 11.91 -19.66 9.59
N ASP A 178 12.48 -20.84 9.79
CA ASP A 178 12.77 -21.37 11.12
C ASP A 178 13.70 -20.44 11.93
N THR A 179 14.79 -19.96 11.32
CA THR A 179 15.75 -19.05 11.97
C THR A 179 15.11 -17.72 12.38
N CYS A 180 14.22 -17.16 11.57
CA CYS A 180 13.47 -15.95 11.91
C CYS A 180 12.55 -16.17 13.11
N SER A 181 11.89 -17.32 13.22
CA SER A 181 11.08 -17.64 14.40
C SER A 181 11.94 -17.66 15.67
N ARG A 182 13.08 -18.39 15.61
CA ARG A 182 14.01 -18.50 16.74
C ARG A 182 14.60 -17.15 17.14
N VAL A 183 15.18 -16.41 16.20
CA VAL A 183 15.96 -15.20 16.49
C VAL A 183 15.08 -13.96 16.70
N LEU A 184 14.05 -13.75 15.86
CA LEU A 184 13.26 -12.52 15.88
C LEU A 184 12.08 -12.60 16.84
N LEU A 185 11.35 -13.72 16.85
CA LEU A 185 10.15 -13.86 17.68
C LEU A 185 10.50 -14.35 19.08
N GLN A 186 11.29 -15.40 19.18
CA GLN A 186 11.61 -16.06 20.44
C GLN A 186 12.85 -15.47 21.13
N LYS A 187 13.63 -14.63 20.43
CA LYS A 187 14.89 -14.02 20.92
C LYS A 187 15.94 -15.05 21.34
N LEU A 188 15.93 -16.22 20.70
CA LEU A 188 16.94 -17.26 20.82
C LEU A 188 18.11 -16.96 19.89
N GLY A 189 19.25 -17.61 20.14
CA GLY A 189 20.41 -17.48 19.26
C GLY A 189 20.37 -18.43 18.06
N ILE A 190 21.22 -18.15 17.07
CA ILE A 190 21.36 -18.98 15.85
C ILE A 190 21.89 -20.41 16.09
N ASP A 191 22.43 -20.66 17.29
CA ASP A 191 23.05 -21.88 17.78
C ASP A 191 22.07 -22.91 18.34
N VAL A 192 20.84 -22.50 18.63
CA VAL A 192 19.80 -23.35 19.23
C VAL A 192 19.24 -24.31 18.19
N GLU A 193 18.88 -25.53 18.56
CA GLU A 193 18.30 -26.51 17.63
C GLU A 193 16.96 -26.02 17.00
N PRO A 194 16.76 -26.22 15.68
CA PRO A 194 15.49 -25.97 15.01
C PRO A 194 14.43 -26.98 15.46
N ILE A 195 13.32 -26.48 16.02
CA ILE A 195 12.21 -27.30 16.50
C ILE A 195 10.92 -26.79 15.87
N ILE A 196 10.42 -27.54 14.89
CA ILE A 196 9.28 -27.14 14.06
C ILE A 196 8.04 -26.83 14.90
N SER A 197 7.74 -27.65 15.92
CA SER A 197 6.55 -27.46 16.77
C SER A 197 6.59 -26.15 17.56
N ARG A 198 7.76 -25.81 18.10
CA ARG A 198 8.01 -24.55 18.82
C ARG A 198 7.87 -23.35 17.89
N ASP A 199 8.47 -23.44 16.71
CA ASP A 199 8.51 -22.32 15.78
C ASP A 199 7.13 -22.04 15.17
N LEU A 200 6.34 -23.08 14.90
CA LEU A 200 4.93 -22.96 14.52
C LEU A 200 4.07 -22.36 15.65
N ALA A 201 4.35 -22.69 16.91
CA ALA A 201 3.65 -22.10 18.05
C ALA A 201 3.94 -20.61 18.18
N ALA A 202 5.21 -20.20 18.02
CA ALA A 202 5.60 -18.78 18.03
C ALA A 202 4.94 -17.97 16.90
N TYR A 203 4.88 -18.53 15.69
CA TYR A 203 4.16 -17.90 14.58
C TYR A 203 2.65 -17.79 14.83
N ARG A 204 2.05 -18.84 15.43
CA ARG A 204 0.64 -18.84 15.77
C ARG A 204 0.31 -17.77 16.82
N ASP A 205 1.12 -17.67 17.87
CA ASP A 205 0.95 -16.69 18.94
C ASP A 205 1.09 -15.25 18.42
N PHE A 206 2.10 -15.00 17.59
CA PHE A 206 2.28 -13.72 16.90
C PHE A 206 1.04 -13.36 16.07
N TYR A 207 0.53 -14.30 15.28
CA TYR A 207 -0.65 -14.08 14.45
C TYR A 207 -1.93 -13.85 15.28
N GLN A 208 -2.12 -14.61 16.36
CA GLN A 208 -3.27 -14.45 17.25
C GLN A 208 -3.26 -13.09 17.95
N THR A 209 -2.09 -12.63 18.41
CA THR A 209 -1.91 -11.30 19.01
C THR A 209 -2.22 -10.19 18.01
N TYR A 210 -1.67 -10.29 16.80
CA TYR A 210 -1.95 -9.36 15.70
C TYR A 210 -3.45 -9.31 15.36
N ARG A 211 -4.08 -10.49 15.23
CA ARG A 211 -5.50 -10.63 14.90
C ARG A 211 -6.40 -10.04 15.98
N ALA A 212 -6.13 -10.32 17.26
CA ALA A 212 -6.92 -9.81 18.38
C ALA A 212 -6.93 -8.29 18.43
N LYS A 213 -5.78 -7.66 18.17
CA LYS A 213 -5.67 -6.19 18.10
C LYS A 213 -6.53 -5.60 16.98
N HIS A 214 -6.42 -6.12 15.76
CA HIS A 214 -7.15 -5.58 14.62
C HIS A 214 -8.65 -5.91 14.63
N GLU A 215 -9.06 -7.04 15.20
CA GLU A 215 -10.48 -7.35 15.42
C GLU A 215 -11.14 -6.37 16.41
N ALA A 216 -10.40 -5.93 17.44
CA ALA A 216 -10.89 -4.93 18.39
C ALA A 216 -11.05 -3.55 17.72
N GLU A 217 -10.06 -3.12 16.94
CA GLU A 217 -10.13 -1.87 16.15
C GLU A 217 -11.32 -1.88 15.17
N GLU A 218 -11.52 -2.99 14.42
CA GLU A 218 -12.64 -3.12 13.47
C GLU A 218 -14.01 -3.12 14.17
N LYS A 219 -14.11 -3.71 15.38
CA LYS A 219 -15.36 -3.68 16.17
C LYS A 219 -15.68 -2.28 16.67
N ALA A 220 -14.68 -1.54 17.16
CA ALA A 220 -14.84 -0.17 17.63
C ALA A 220 -15.32 0.75 16.50
N GLU A 221 -14.69 0.67 15.32
CA GLU A 221 -15.08 1.44 14.12
C GLU A 221 -16.54 1.15 13.72
N LYS A 222 -16.95 -0.12 13.71
CA LYS A 222 -18.34 -0.50 13.39
C LYS A 222 -19.35 0.01 14.42
N GLU A 223 -18.99 0.02 15.70
CA GLU A 223 -19.86 0.53 16.75
C GLU A 223 -20.02 2.05 16.66
N GLU A 224 -18.95 2.78 16.37
CA GLU A 224 -18.99 4.22 16.14
C GLU A 224 -19.86 4.59 14.93
N ILE A 225 -19.69 3.87 13.81
CA ILE A 225 -20.54 4.02 12.62
C ILE A 225 -22.02 3.75 12.96
N ALA A 226 -22.30 2.70 13.73
CA ALA A 226 -23.67 2.38 14.14
C ALA A 226 -24.29 3.46 15.05
N LYS A 227 -23.51 4.02 15.98
CA LYS A 227 -23.94 5.14 16.83
C LYS A 227 -24.22 6.39 15.99
N ALA A 228 -23.36 6.71 15.02
CA ALA A 228 -23.56 7.84 14.13
C ALA A 228 -24.81 7.67 13.24
N GLN A 229 -25.05 6.47 12.71
CA GLN A 229 -26.27 6.14 11.96
C GLN A 229 -27.55 6.33 12.78
N ASN A 230 -27.49 6.09 14.09
CA ASN A 230 -28.60 6.28 15.02
C ASN A 230 -28.67 7.71 15.60
N GLY A 231 -27.81 8.64 15.15
CA GLY A 231 -27.78 10.03 15.63
C GLY A 231 -27.21 10.20 17.05
N GLN A 232 -26.46 9.21 17.55
CA GLN A 232 -25.88 9.18 18.90
C GLN A 232 -24.38 9.53 18.95
N ALA A 233 -23.76 9.79 17.80
CA ALA A 233 -22.36 10.20 17.68
C ALA A 233 -22.22 11.34 16.67
N GLY A 234 -21.04 11.96 16.62
CA GLY A 234 -20.72 12.99 15.64
C GLY A 234 -20.79 12.50 14.19
N PRO A 235 -20.75 13.40 13.21
CA PRO A 235 -20.74 13.02 11.80
C PRO A 235 -19.51 12.17 11.50
N VAL A 236 -19.72 10.98 10.93
CA VAL A 236 -18.64 10.05 10.54
C VAL A 236 -18.67 9.77 9.05
N SER A 237 -17.48 9.62 8.47
CA SER A 237 -17.30 9.16 7.10
C SER A 237 -17.07 7.65 7.09
N TYR A 238 -17.71 6.94 6.16
CA TYR A 238 -17.52 5.51 6.02
C TYR A 238 -17.92 5.01 4.62
N PHE A 239 -17.53 3.77 4.33
CA PHE A 239 -17.88 3.08 3.09
C PHE A 239 -18.57 1.75 3.37
N ASP A 240 -19.83 1.61 2.97
CA ASP A 240 -20.65 0.41 3.24
C ASP A 240 -20.71 -0.57 2.05
N GLY A 241 -19.89 -0.35 1.02
CA GLY A 241 -19.83 -1.21 -0.17
C GLY A 241 -19.31 -2.62 0.13
N THR A 242 -19.80 -3.58 -0.65
CA THR A 242 -19.43 -5.00 -0.55
C THR A 242 -18.60 -5.46 -1.75
N GLY A 243 -17.64 -6.36 -1.53
CA GLY A 243 -16.82 -6.93 -2.60
C GLY A 243 -17.64 -7.65 -3.67
N ALA A 244 -18.75 -8.31 -3.28
CA ALA A 244 -19.65 -8.98 -4.21
C ALA A 244 -20.34 -8.02 -5.19
N GLY A 245 -20.78 -6.84 -4.72
CA GLY A 245 -21.37 -5.82 -5.58
C GLY A 245 -20.37 -5.26 -6.60
N LEU A 246 -19.14 -5.01 -6.16
CA LEU A 246 -18.06 -4.56 -7.03
C LEU A 246 -17.65 -5.65 -8.05
N PHE A 247 -17.59 -6.92 -7.62
CA PHE A 247 -17.31 -8.05 -8.49
C PHE A 247 -18.36 -8.18 -9.60
N GLY A 248 -19.65 -8.10 -9.28
CA GLY A 248 -20.72 -8.12 -10.28
C GLY A 248 -20.58 -6.99 -11.30
N THR A 249 -20.22 -5.78 -10.84
CA THR A 249 -20.00 -4.61 -11.71
C THR A 249 -18.78 -4.80 -12.63
N TYR A 250 -17.67 -5.35 -12.11
CA TYR A 250 -16.48 -5.66 -12.92
C TYR A 250 -16.69 -6.83 -13.88
N LEU A 251 -17.46 -7.84 -13.51
CA LEU A 251 -17.83 -8.93 -14.41
C LEU A 251 -18.66 -8.39 -15.58
N LEU A 252 -19.64 -7.53 -15.29
CA LEU A 252 -20.41 -6.83 -16.29
C LEU A 252 -19.49 -5.98 -17.20
N TYR A 253 -18.52 -5.27 -16.63
CA TYR A 253 -17.51 -4.50 -17.37
C TYR A 253 -16.71 -5.37 -18.34
N ALA A 254 -16.19 -6.51 -17.87
CA ALA A 254 -15.40 -7.41 -18.69
C ALA A 254 -16.22 -7.99 -19.85
N LEU A 255 -17.47 -8.40 -19.59
CA LEU A 255 -18.34 -8.95 -20.63
C LEU A 255 -18.73 -7.90 -21.68
N LEU A 256 -19.14 -6.69 -21.25
CA LEU A 256 -19.53 -5.64 -22.19
C LEU A 256 -18.35 -5.10 -22.99
N THR A 257 -17.17 -4.94 -22.39
CA THR A 257 -16.00 -4.44 -23.14
C THR A 257 -15.55 -5.42 -24.22
N ILE A 258 -15.67 -6.74 -23.99
CA ILE A 258 -15.43 -7.77 -25.01
C ILE A 258 -16.45 -7.64 -26.16
N ILE A 259 -17.73 -7.51 -25.84
CA ILE A 259 -18.80 -7.45 -26.87
C ILE A 259 -18.76 -6.14 -27.67
N THR A 260 -18.43 -5.03 -27.01
CA THR A 260 -18.50 -3.68 -27.60
C THR A 260 -17.15 -3.14 -28.06
N CYS A 261 -16.08 -3.95 -28.01
CA CYS A 261 -14.71 -3.52 -28.34
C CYS A 261 -14.29 -2.20 -27.67
N GLY A 262 -14.74 -1.98 -26.42
CA GLY A 262 -14.43 -0.77 -25.64
C GLY A 262 -15.37 0.43 -25.83
N PHE A 263 -16.32 0.41 -26.77
CA PHE A 263 -17.27 1.53 -26.96
C PHE A 263 -18.18 1.76 -25.74
N ALA A 264 -18.44 0.74 -24.93
CA ALA A 264 -19.25 0.87 -23.71
C ALA A 264 -18.50 1.51 -22.51
N ALA A 265 -17.22 1.90 -22.65
CA ALA A 265 -16.42 2.43 -21.55
C ALA A 265 -17.06 3.62 -20.78
N PRO A 266 -17.72 4.61 -21.43
CA PRO A 266 -18.36 5.73 -20.72
C PRO A 266 -19.50 5.30 -19.78
N TRP A 267 -20.40 4.43 -20.25
CA TRP A 267 -21.51 3.92 -19.43
C TRP A 267 -21.02 3.10 -18.24
N LEU A 268 -19.95 2.34 -18.47
CA LEU A 268 -19.35 1.51 -17.45
C LEU A 268 -18.63 2.34 -16.38
N ASN A 269 -17.92 3.40 -16.79
CA ASN A 269 -17.34 4.35 -15.83
C ASN A 269 -18.45 4.95 -14.96
N CYS A 270 -19.55 5.40 -15.57
CA CYS A 270 -20.71 5.90 -14.83
C CYS A 270 -21.30 4.86 -13.87
N ALA A 271 -21.37 3.58 -14.25
CA ALA A 271 -21.88 2.50 -13.41
C ALA A 271 -21.00 2.26 -12.17
N ILE A 272 -19.67 2.20 -12.35
CA ILE A 272 -18.70 2.05 -11.26
C ILE A 272 -18.76 3.28 -10.34
N GLN A 273 -18.83 4.49 -10.90
CA GLN A 273 -18.93 5.72 -10.12
C GLN A 273 -20.23 5.79 -9.30
N ARG A 274 -21.35 5.40 -9.90
CA ARG A 274 -22.65 5.34 -9.23
C ARG A 274 -22.66 4.32 -8.10
N TRP A 275 -22.06 3.15 -8.33
CA TRP A 275 -21.92 2.14 -7.29
C TRP A 275 -21.05 2.64 -6.12
N ARG A 276 -19.90 3.25 -6.44
CA ARG A 276 -18.95 3.77 -5.45
C ARG A 276 -19.54 4.90 -4.61
N THR A 277 -20.16 5.89 -5.24
CA THR A 277 -20.78 7.04 -4.55
C THR A 277 -21.96 6.63 -3.69
N LYS A 278 -22.84 5.74 -4.18
CA LYS A 278 -23.97 5.21 -3.40
C LYS A 278 -23.54 4.59 -2.06
N HIS A 279 -22.34 4.03 -2.03
CA HIS A 279 -21.76 3.37 -0.85
C HIS A 279 -20.84 4.27 -0.01
N MET A 280 -20.72 5.55 -0.37
CA MET A 280 -19.87 6.53 0.28
C MET A 280 -20.72 7.49 1.12
N VAL A 281 -20.36 7.60 2.39
CA VAL A 281 -20.93 8.59 3.32
C VAL A 281 -19.77 9.45 3.80
N VAL A 282 -19.91 10.78 3.70
CA VAL A 282 -18.91 11.74 4.16
C VAL A 282 -19.56 12.61 5.22
N ASP A 283 -19.00 12.60 6.43
CA ASP A 283 -19.50 13.34 7.60
C ASP A 283 -21.02 13.21 7.78
N GLY A 284 -21.51 11.97 7.75
CA GLY A 284 -22.93 11.64 7.91
C GLY A 284 -23.81 11.92 6.68
N LYS A 285 -23.32 12.62 5.65
CA LYS A 285 -24.07 12.90 4.41
C LYS A 285 -23.77 11.82 3.35
N ARG A 286 -24.79 11.13 2.85
CA ARG A 286 -24.62 10.13 1.78
C ARG A 286 -24.37 10.83 0.45
N VAL A 287 -23.42 10.31 -0.33
CA VAL A 287 -23.07 10.86 -1.64
C VAL A 287 -23.87 10.18 -2.74
N THR A 288 -24.33 10.95 -3.72
CA THR A 288 -25.11 10.49 -4.88
C THR A 288 -24.44 10.96 -6.18
N PHE A 289 -24.61 10.18 -7.24
CA PHE A 289 -24.09 10.49 -8.58
C PHE A 289 -25.18 10.39 -9.65
N ASN A 290 -25.40 11.48 -10.41
CA ASN A 290 -26.43 11.55 -11.47
C ASN A 290 -25.87 11.49 -12.91
N GLY A 291 -24.56 11.32 -13.08
CA GLY A 291 -23.94 11.30 -14.40
C GLY A 291 -24.42 10.16 -15.29
N THR A 292 -24.55 10.45 -16.59
CA THR A 292 -25.01 9.51 -17.62
C THR A 292 -23.90 9.19 -18.62
N GLY A 293 -23.86 7.93 -19.07
CA GLY A 293 -22.88 7.48 -20.07
C GLY A 293 -22.98 8.25 -21.39
N ALA A 294 -24.18 8.70 -21.78
CA ALA A 294 -24.38 9.52 -22.97
C ALA A 294 -23.74 10.91 -22.85
N SER A 295 -23.84 11.56 -21.69
CA SER A 295 -23.15 12.84 -21.41
C SER A 295 -21.62 12.68 -21.42
N LEU A 296 -21.13 11.56 -20.87
CA LEU A 296 -19.70 11.25 -20.88
C LEU A 296 -19.18 10.87 -22.27
N LEU A 297 -19.99 10.22 -23.11
CA LEU A 297 -19.60 9.78 -24.46
C LEU A 297 -19.15 10.95 -25.34
N GLY A 298 -19.84 12.10 -25.28
CA GLY A 298 -19.44 13.29 -26.04
C GLY A 298 -18.04 13.79 -25.67
N HIS A 299 -17.73 13.82 -24.37
CA HIS A 299 -16.40 14.13 -23.88
C HIS A 299 -15.39 13.05 -24.28
N TRP A 300 -15.78 11.77 -24.21
CA TRP A 300 -14.93 10.64 -24.56
C TRP A 300 -14.47 10.71 -26.02
N ILE A 301 -15.40 10.91 -26.96
CA ILE A 301 -15.08 11.03 -28.40
C ILE A 301 -14.18 12.24 -28.65
N LEU A 302 -14.46 13.37 -28.02
CA LEU A 302 -13.62 14.57 -28.15
C LEU A 302 -12.20 14.32 -27.65
N TRP A 303 -12.05 13.68 -26.49
CA TRP A 303 -10.75 13.36 -25.91
C TRP A 303 -9.96 12.38 -26.77
N GLU A 304 -10.60 11.34 -27.31
CA GLU A 304 -9.97 10.40 -28.22
C GLU A 304 -9.52 11.11 -29.51
N PHE A 305 -10.38 11.93 -30.11
CA PHE A 305 -10.05 12.71 -31.31
C PHE A 305 -8.86 13.65 -31.10
N LEU A 306 -8.84 14.40 -29.99
CA LEU A 306 -7.72 15.27 -29.62
C LEU A 306 -6.44 14.47 -29.35
N THR A 307 -6.56 13.29 -28.77
CA THR A 307 -5.43 12.39 -28.53
C THR A 307 -4.82 11.92 -29.85
N VAL A 308 -5.63 11.57 -30.85
CA VAL A 308 -5.11 11.18 -32.17
C VAL A 308 -4.40 12.35 -32.86
N ILE A 309 -5.01 13.54 -32.90
CA ILE A 309 -4.42 14.71 -33.58
C ILE A 309 -3.12 15.17 -32.94
N THR A 310 -3.04 15.08 -31.61
CA THR A 310 -1.84 15.49 -30.86
C THR A 310 -0.82 14.36 -30.71
N CYS A 311 -0.96 13.27 -31.46
CA CYS A 311 -0.08 12.09 -31.39
C CYS A 311 0.11 11.56 -29.97
N GLY A 312 -0.97 11.54 -29.17
CA GLY A 312 -0.98 11.03 -27.81
C GLY A 312 -0.78 12.08 -26.71
N LEU A 313 -0.34 13.30 -27.02
CA LEU A 313 -0.05 14.31 -25.99
C LEU A 313 -1.28 14.75 -25.21
N PHE A 314 -2.47 14.77 -25.83
CA PHE A 314 -3.70 15.12 -25.13
C PHE A 314 -4.14 14.07 -24.10
N ALA A 315 -3.66 12.82 -24.19
CA ALA A 315 -4.02 11.75 -23.25
C ALA A 315 -3.69 12.12 -21.79
N PHE A 316 -2.65 12.94 -21.56
CA PHE A 316 -2.26 13.41 -20.22
C PHE A 316 -3.34 14.27 -19.53
N PHE A 317 -4.24 14.90 -20.30
CA PHE A 317 -5.30 15.76 -19.77
C PHE A 317 -6.58 15.00 -19.42
N ILE A 318 -6.77 13.81 -20.00
CA ILE A 318 -7.97 12.99 -19.83
C ILE A 318 -8.25 12.63 -18.36
N PRO A 319 -7.26 12.18 -17.55
CA PRO A 319 -7.52 11.79 -16.16
C PRO A 319 -8.14 12.93 -15.33
N VAL A 320 -7.60 14.15 -15.45
CA VAL A 320 -8.14 15.33 -14.74
C VAL A 320 -9.48 15.78 -15.33
N GLY A 321 -9.64 15.73 -16.65
CA GLY A 321 -10.92 16.01 -17.30
C GLY A 321 -12.05 15.08 -16.82
N LEU A 322 -11.75 13.79 -16.66
CA LEU A 322 -12.68 12.80 -16.14
C LEU A 322 -13.01 13.04 -14.65
N GLN A 323 -12.03 13.44 -13.83
CA GLN A 323 -12.30 13.80 -12.42
C GLN A 323 -13.21 15.03 -12.32
N LYS A 324 -12.98 16.05 -13.14
CA LYS A 324 -13.85 17.23 -13.24
C LYS A 324 -15.27 16.85 -13.63
N TRP A 325 -15.41 16.06 -14.69
CA TRP A 325 -16.72 15.61 -15.14
C TRP A 325 -17.43 14.77 -14.06
N ASN A 326 -16.72 13.84 -13.41
CA ASN A 326 -17.29 13.03 -12.33
C ASN A 326 -17.78 13.90 -11.16
N MET A 327 -17.00 14.90 -10.73
CA MET A 327 -17.35 15.73 -9.59
C MET A 327 -18.55 16.66 -9.88
N ASN A 328 -18.66 17.17 -11.10
CA ASN A 328 -19.82 17.98 -11.53
C ASN A 328 -21.15 17.19 -11.58
N HIS A 329 -21.12 15.89 -11.30
CA HIS A 329 -22.29 15.02 -11.24
C HIS A 329 -22.43 14.31 -9.89
N THR A 330 -21.60 14.69 -8.90
CA THR A 330 -21.59 14.12 -7.54
C THR A 330 -22.13 15.15 -6.55
N TYR A 331 -23.03 14.78 -5.67
CA TYR A 331 -23.65 15.69 -4.69
C TYR A 331 -24.14 14.92 -3.45
N TYR A 332 -24.47 15.63 -2.37
CA TYR A 332 -25.07 14.99 -1.19
C TYR A 332 -26.54 14.64 -1.41
N GLU A 333 -26.97 13.50 -0.88
CA GLU A 333 -28.38 13.09 -0.90
C GLU A 333 -29.23 14.10 -0.13
N GLY A 334 -30.30 14.59 -0.77
CA GLY A 334 -31.16 15.65 -0.22
C GLY A 334 -30.85 17.07 -0.74
N GLU A 335 -29.69 17.29 -1.37
CA GLU A 335 -29.34 18.57 -2.00
C GLU A 335 -29.94 18.73 -3.41
N LYS A 336 -30.11 19.97 -3.86
CA LYS A 336 -30.76 20.32 -5.14
C LYS A 336 -30.01 19.89 -6.41
N GLY A 337 -28.77 19.40 -6.27
CA GLY A 337 -27.95 18.92 -7.38
C GLY A 337 -26.46 19.13 -7.15
N ALA A 338 -25.69 18.94 -8.22
CA ALA A 338 -24.22 19.00 -8.21
C ALA A 338 -23.66 20.36 -8.69
N GLU A 339 -24.47 21.43 -8.72
CA GLU A 339 -24.07 22.75 -9.23
C GLU A 339 -22.85 23.32 -8.49
N ASP A 340 -22.79 23.08 -7.19
CA ASP A 340 -21.71 23.52 -6.30
C ASP A 340 -20.57 22.51 -6.16
N SER A 341 -20.69 21.34 -6.80
CA SER A 341 -19.66 20.30 -6.77
C SER A 341 -18.68 20.48 -7.92
N ARG A 342 -17.39 20.50 -7.62
CA ARG A 342 -16.35 20.69 -8.63
C ARG A 342 -15.01 20.10 -8.23
N PHE A 343 -14.19 19.80 -9.22
CA PHE A 343 -12.78 19.44 -9.02
C PHE A 343 -11.88 20.58 -9.50
N ASP A 344 -11.16 21.23 -8.60
CA ASP A 344 -10.30 22.39 -8.92
C ASP A 344 -8.84 22.03 -9.19
N GLY A 345 -8.51 20.73 -9.21
CA GLY A 345 -7.16 20.23 -9.47
C GLY A 345 -6.67 20.46 -10.90
N ASN A 346 -5.35 20.66 -11.03
CA ASN A 346 -4.66 20.92 -12.29
C ASN A 346 -3.95 19.67 -12.84
N THR A 347 -4.01 19.48 -14.16
CA THR A 347 -3.28 18.43 -14.90
C THR A 347 -1.77 18.45 -14.65
N PHE A 348 -1.12 19.62 -14.61
CA PHE A 348 0.33 19.67 -14.37
C PHE A 348 0.72 19.21 -12.96
N GLN A 349 -0.13 19.50 -11.97
CA GLN A 349 0.07 18.97 -10.62
C GLN A 349 -0.10 17.45 -10.63
N TYR A 350 -1.16 16.93 -11.25
CA TYR A 350 -1.38 15.50 -11.40
C TYR A 350 -0.18 14.80 -12.04
N ILE A 351 0.34 15.32 -13.16
CA ILE A 351 1.54 14.80 -13.82
C ILE A 351 2.74 14.82 -12.87
N GLY A 352 2.97 15.93 -12.16
CA GLY A 352 4.06 16.05 -11.18
C GLY A 352 3.98 14.99 -10.07
N TYR A 353 2.79 14.75 -9.52
CA TYR A 353 2.58 13.70 -8.52
C TYR A 353 2.79 12.28 -9.07
N ASN A 354 2.41 12.02 -10.33
CA ASN A 354 2.66 10.72 -10.97
C ASN A 354 4.15 10.51 -11.27
N ILE A 355 4.88 11.56 -11.67
CA ILE A 355 6.35 11.51 -11.83
C ILE A 355 7.01 11.23 -10.49
N MET A 356 6.59 11.93 -9.42
CA MET A 356 7.10 11.68 -8.07
C MET A 356 6.80 10.25 -7.59
N GLN A 357 5.58 9.75 -7.84
CA GLN A 357 5.23 8.36 -7.57
C GLN A 357 6.15 7.40 -8.31
N PHE A 358 6.38 7.62 -9.61
CA PHE A 358 7.26 6.80 -10.42
C PHE A 358 8.68 6.78 -9.86
N LEU A 359 9.27 7.95 -9.61
CA LEU A 359 10.63 8.08 -9.07
C LEU A 359 10.77 7.38 -7.71
N LEU A 360 9.82 7.59 -6.80
CA LEU A 360 9.84 6.98 -5.48
C LEU A 360 9.63 5.47 -5.53
N LEU A 361 8.77 4.96 -6.41
CA LEU A 361 8.60 3.53 -6.61
C LEU A 361 9.86 2.89 -7.19
N VAL A 362 10.54 3.55 -8.11
CA VAL A 362 11.81 3.05 -8.67
C VAL A 362 12.89 3.02 -7.59
N VAL A 363 13.09 4.12 -6.86
CA VAL A 363 14.12 4.24 -5.82
C VAL A 363 13.86 3.29 -4.64
N ALA A 364 12.60 3.12 -4.24
CA ALA A 364 12.23 2.24 -3.13
C ALA A 364 11.84 0.81 -3.57
N PHE A 365 12.12 0.45 -4.84
CA PHE A 365 11.86 -0.88 -5.39
C PHE A 365 10.42 -1.38 -5.18
N GLY A 366 9.44 -0.48 -5.37
CA GLY A 366 8.01 -0.75 -5.22
C GLY A 366 7.49 -0.62 -3.79
N LEU A 367 8.35 -0.63 -2.77
CA LEU A 367 7.94 -0.58 -1.37
C LEU A 367 7.28 0.76 -1.00
N ALA A 368 7.59 1.84 -1.72
CA ALA A 368 7.00 3.16 -1.49
C ALA A 368 5.52 3.30 -1.95
N TYR A 369 4.89 2.26 -2.51
CA TYR A 369 3.53 2.33 -3.04
C TYR A 369 2.48 2.94 -2.09
N PRO A 370 2.34 2.53 -0.81
CA PRO A 370 1.31 3.10 0.05
C PRO A 370 1.56 4.58 0.38
N TRP A 371 2.83 5.03 0.40
CA TRP A 371 3.17 6.45 0.61
C TRP A 371 2.88 7.30 -0.62
N THR A 372 3.25 6.82 -1.81
CA THR A 372 2.99 7.53 -3.08
C THR A 372 1.50 7.57 -3.39
N HIS A 373 0.78 6.49 -3.09
CA HIS A 373 -0.68 6.44 -3.19
C HIS A 373 -1.35 7.38 -2.21
N LYS A 374 -0.94 7.42 -0.93
CA LYS A 374 -1.41 8.43 0.04
C LYS A 374 -1.21 9.85 -0.48
N MET A 375 -0.04 10.14 -1.03
CA MET A 375 0.31 11.46 -1.54
C MET A 375 -0.65 11.90 -2.67
N ILE A 376 -0.91 11.02 -3.64
CA ILE A 376 -1.86 11.28 -4.73
C ILE A 376 -3.29 11.38 -4.20
N LEU A 377 -3.70 10.48 -3.32
CA LEU A 377 -5.05 10.50 -2.73
C LEU A 377 -5.28 11.81 -1.98
N ARG A 378 -4.34 12.23 -1.14
CA ARG A 378 -4.42 13.51 -0.41
C ARG A 378 -4.55 14.69 -1.36
N TRP A 379 -3.78 14.69 -2.44
CA TRP A 379 -3.91 15.72 -3.47
C TRP A 379 -5.28 15.67 -4.14
N GLN A 380 -5.76 14.50 -4.54
CA GLN A 380 -7.09 14.34 -5.15
C GLN A 380 -8.19 14.83 -4.21
N THR A 381 -8.28 14.30 -3.00
CA THR A 381 -9.30 14.64 -2.01
C THR A 381 -9.30 16.15 -1.72
N LYS A 382 -8.13 16.76 -1.52
CA LYS A 382 -8.03 18.21 -1.29
C LYS A 382 -8.66 19.04 -2.40
N HIS A 383 -8.64 18.57 -3.64
CA HIS A 383 -9.18 19.28 -4.81
C HIS A 383 -10.62 18.87 -5.16
N GLN A 384 -11.27 18.05 -4.33
CA GLN A 384 -12.67 17.68 -4.48
C GLN A 384 -13.53 18.58 -3.60
N LEU A 385 -14.52 19.22 -4.21
CA LEU A 385 -15.60 19.90 -3.51
C LEU A 385 -16.91 19.23 -3.85
N ILE A 386 -17.66 18.83 -2.84
CA ILE A 386 -19.02 18.29 -2.97
C ILE A 386 -19.96 19.33 -2.37
N ASN A 387 -20.83 19.94 -3.16
CA ASN A 387 -21.72 21.01 -2.70
C ASN A 387 -20.99 22.12 -1.90
N ASN A 388 -19.86 22.61 -2.43
CA ASN A 388 -18.93 23.55 -1.77
C ASN A 388 -18.21 23.05 -0.49
N ASP A 389 -18.53 21.87 0.03
CA ASP A 389 -17.77 21.23 1.12
C ASP A 389 -16.45 20.67 0.55
N ARG A 390 -15.31 21.26 0.96
CA ARG A 390 -13.98 20.78 0.54
C ARG A 390 -13.61 19.53 1.33
N LEU A 391 -13.09 18.52 0.65
CA LEU A 391 -12.67 17.28 1.32
C LEU A 391 -11.20 17.34 1.77
N ILE A 392 -10.89 16.69 2.88
CA ILE A 392 -9.53 16.45 3.37
C ILE A 392 -9.31 14.96 3.64
N TYR A 393 -8.07 14.49 3.44
CA TYR A 393 -7.64 13.13 3.74
C TYR A 393 -6.53 13.15 4.79
N ASP A 394 -6.75 12.50 5.95
CA ASP A 394 -5.84 12.49 7.10
C ASP A 394 -5.18 11.12 7.36
N GLY A 395 -5.61 10.07 6.65
CA GLY A 395 -5.14 8.72 6.90
C GLY A 395 -3.64 8.48 6.67
N THR A 396 -3.14 7.39 7.23
CA THR A 396 -1.70 7.08 7.29
C THR A 396 -1.28 6.10 6.19
N ALA A 397 -0.06 6.27 5.67
CA ALA A 397 0.50 5.35 4.68
C ALA A 397 0.72 3.95 5.27
N LEU A 398 1.10 3.87 6.56
CA LEU A 398 1.23 2.59 7.28
C LEU A 398 -0.13 1.89 7.44
N GLY A 399 -1.20 2.64 7.73
CA GLY A 399 -2.57 2.10 7.74
C GLY A 399 -2.99 1.54 6.38
N MET A 400 -2.53 2.12 5.28
CA MET A 400 -2.76 1.57 3.94
C MET A 400 -1.88 0.37 3.58
N LEU A 401 -0.71 0.19 4.22
CA LEU A 401 0.33 -0.74 3.76
C LEU A 401 -0.18 -2.17 3.62
N VAL A 402 -0.79 -2.71 4.68
CA VAL A 402 -1.30 -4.10 4.69
C VAL A 402 -2.42 -4.25 3.64
N ARG A 403 -3.31 -3.26 3.54
CA ARG A 403 -4.44 -3.25 2.60
C ARG A 403 -3.96 -3.22 1.15
N ALA A 404 -3.00 -2.36 0.85
CA ALA A 404 -2.35 -2.25 -0.45
C ALA A 404 -1.59 -3.54 -0.81
N LEU A 405 -0.90 -4.16 0.16
CA LEU A 405 -0.20 -5.42 -0.04
C LEU A 405 -1.19 -6.55 -0.39
N VAL A 406 -2.34 -6.64 0.29
CA VAL A 406 -3.39 -7.61 -0.06
C VAL A 406 -3.93 -7.36 -1.47
N VAL A 407 -4.21 -6.10 -1.83
CA VAL A 407 -4.62 -5.76 -3.21
C VAL A 407 -3.56 -6.24 -4.22
N ILE A 408 -2.29 -5.93 -3.99
CA ILE A 408 -1.18 -6.37 -4.85
C ILE A 408 -1.18 -7.90 -4.94
N LEU A 409 -1.20 -8.62 -3.81
CA LEU A 409 -1.20 -10.09 -3.79
C LEU A 409 -2.37 -10.69 -4.59
N THR A 410 -3.57 -10.11 -4.51
CA THR A 410 -4.72 -10.58 -5.32
C THR A 410 -4.52 -10.38 -6.82
N LEU A 411 -3.74 -9.37 -7.23
CA LEU A 411 -3.38 -9.17 -8.64
C LEU A 411 -2.24 -10.09 -9.09
N VAL A 412 -1.38 -10.51 -8.16
CA VAL A 412 -0.19 -11.34 -8.42
C VAL A 412 -0.52 -12.83 -8.57
N ILE A 413 -1.38 -13.35 -7.68
CA ILE A 413 -1.63 -14.80 -7.59
C ILE A 413 -2.62 -15.21 -8.70
N PRO A 414 -2.30 -16.22 -9.54
CA PRO A 414 -3.23 -16.72 -10.56
C PRO A 414 -4.60 -17.06 -9.96
N PHE A 415 -5.67 -16.66 -10.65
CA PHE A 415 -7.07 -16.78 -10.20
C PHE A 415 -7.45 -15.97 -8.94
N ALA A 416 -6.51 -15.44 -8.16
CA ALA A 416 -6.80 -14.56 -7.04
C ALA A 416 -7.32 -13.18 -7.47
N PHE A 417 -7.21 -12.83 -8.76
CA PHE A 417 -7.80 -11.61 -9.31
C PHE A 417 -9.32 -11.56 -9.07
N LEU A 418 -9.98 -12.72 -8.96
CA LEU A 418 -11.39 -12.82 -8.60
C LEU A 418 -11.65 -12.24 -7.21
N ALA A 419 -10.70 -12.35 -6.28
CA ALA A 419 -10.80 -11.79 -4.94
C ALA A 419 -10.44 -10.28 -4.88
N SER A 420 -9.93 -9.69 -5.97
CA SER A 420 -9.53 -8.28 -5.99
C SER A 420 -10.64 -7.30 -5.60
N PRO A 421 -11.93 -7.49 -5.93
CA PRO A 421 -12.98 -6.56 -5.52
C PRO A 421 -13.15 -6.48 -4.00
N TRP A 422 -12.95 -7.59 -3.27
CA TRP A 422 -12.96 -7.57 -1.82
C TRP A 422 -11.76 -6.82 -1.24
N ALA A 423 -10.57 -7.01 -1.83
CA ALA A 423 -9.36 -6.29 -1.43
C ALA A 423 -9.51 -4.77 -1.68
N TYR A 424 -10.07 -4.37 -2.82
CA TYR A 424 -10.37 -2.96 -3.12
C TYR A 424 -11.39 -2.37 -2.14
N CYS A 425 -12.49 -3.08 -1.85
CA CYS A 425 -13.47 -2.61 -0.86
C CYS A 425 -12.84 -2.46 0.53
N TRP A 426 -11.93 -3.35 0.94
CA TRP A 426 -11.23 -3.23 2.21
C TRP A 426 -10.28 -2.03 2.26
N LEU A 427 -9.58 -1.75 1.16
CA LEU A 427 -8.77 -0.54 1.02
C LEU A 427 -9.62 0.74 1.00
N TRP A 428 -10.74 0.73 0.28
CA TRP A 428 -11.67 1.85 0.17
C TRP A 428 -12.34 2.17 1.50
N ARG A 429 -12.71 1.18 2.31
CA ARG A 429 -13.20 1.40 3.68
C ARG A 429 -12.25 2.28 4.48
N TYR A 430 -10.96 1.95 4.46
CA TYR A 430 -9.94 2.75 5.13
C TYR A 430 -9.77 4.14 4.52
N GLN A 431 -9.80 4.27 3.19
CA GLN A 431 -9.65 5.56 2.53
C GLN A 431 -10.81 6.52 2.85
N TYR A 432 -12.04 6.02 2.80
CA TYR A 432 -13.23 6.82 3.02
C TYR A 432 -13.48 7.10 4.50
N SER A 433 -13.11 6.20 5.42
CA SER A 433 -13.20 6.50 6.86
C SER A 433 -12.22 7.58 7.34
N HIS A 434 -11.24 7.92 6.52
CA HIS A 434 -10.25 8.98 6.77
C HIS A 434 -10.41 10.13 5.76
N THR A 435 -11.61 10.30 5.19
CA THR A 435 -11.95 11.40 4.28
C THR A 435 -13.08 12.21 4.90
N HIS A 436 -12.82 13.47 5.23
CA HIS A 436 -13.77 14.34 5.95
C HIS A 436 -13.94 15.68 5.22
N VAL A 437 -14.93 16.47 5.62
CA VAL A 437 -15.08 17.86 5.21
C VAL A 437 -14.09 18.72 5.98
N ASP A 438 -13.45 19.64 5.27
CA ASP A 438 -12.51 20.60 5.83
C ASP A 438 -13.26 21.75 6.52
N HIS A 439 -13.52 21.58 7.82
CA HIS A 439 -14.17 22.59 8.65
C HIS A 439 -13.28 23.81 8.95
N SER A 440 -11.98 23.79 8.60
CA SER A 440 -11.06 24.90 8.89
C SER A 440 -11.28 26.15 8.04
N SER A 441 -12.16 26.07 7.04
CA SER A 441 -12.52 27.19 6.15
C SER A 441 -13.84 27.89 6.52
N ALA A 442 -14.50 27.43 7.58
CA ALA A 442 -15.76 27.99 8.10
C ALA A 442 -15.55 29.01 9.24
N GLU A 443 -14.30 29.24 9.67
CA GLU A 443 -13.85 30.34 10.52
C GLU A 443 -13.18 31.43 9.68
#